data_AF-A0A1E3SWA0-F1
#
_entry.id   AF-A0A1E3SWA0-F1
#
_cell.length_a   1.000
_cell.length_b   1.000
_cell.length_c   1.000
_cell.angle_alpha   90.00
_cell.angle_beta   90.00
_cell.angle_gamma   90.00
#
_symmetry.space_group_name_H-M   'P 1'
#
loop_
_entity.id
_entity.type
_entity.pdbx_description
1 polymer ?
#
loop_
_entity_poly.entity_id
_entity_poly.type
_entity_poly.pdbx_seq_one_letter_code
_entity_poly.pdbx_strand_id
1 'polypeptide(L)'
;MNYQISARTHTKAVENAADALSVPLPAAYLEQVAQAQAFADAAAQIKGSDLHAAVFDAIEAGRDYWADKTVQRLALNQQLASHNISINARTRADQLRARALADHADDILEGWADALDPHADALAAAAEAVPNIDLRQGHEAATHGGDVLKHWAAARTALDAWNNAHQGFYALAAVAGISVKNTGHLALTPARRAELEPAESMARDGRCEVDAWVLARCGLPLELATLGEFMSRAAQFNADREAEDRAAEQQRMERVQKSW
;
A
#
# COMPACT_ATOMS: atom_id res chain seq x y z
N MET A 1 13.82 17.55 -3.97
CA MET A 1 12.37 17.76 -3.76
C MET A 1 11.73 16.38 -3.86
N ASN A 2 11.56 15.69 -2.72
CA ASN A 2 10.96 14.35 -2.71
C ASN A 2 9.46 14.52 -2.95
N TYR A 3 8.95 13.93 -4.03
CA TYR A 3 7.51 13.77 -4.23
C TYR A 3 7.00 12.81 -3.16
N GLN A 4 6.60 13.32 -2.00
CA GLN A 4 5.83 12.54 -1.04
C GLN A 4 4.45 12.31 -1.65
N ILE A 5 4.13 11.05 -1.92
CA ILE A 5 2.79 10.63 -2.31
C ILE A 5 1.83 11.04 -1.17
N SER A 6 0.70 11.66 -1.51
CA SER A 6 -0.23 12.16 -0.50
C SER A 6 -0.88 11.01 0.28
N ALA A 7 -1.17 11.22 1.57
CA ALA A 7 -1.89 10.25 2.40
C ALA A 7 -3.23 9.83 1.78
N ARG A 8 -3.89 10.73 1.05
CA ARG A 8 -5.09 10.44 0.27
C ARG A 8 -4.88 9.36 -0.80
N THR A 9 -3.74 9.35 -1.47
CA THR A 9 -3.41 8.31 -2.46
C THR A 9 -3.25 6.95 -1.78
N HIS A 10 -2.63 6.93 -0.59
CA HIS A 10 -2.49 5.71 0.20
C HIS A 10 -3.85 5.21 0.71
N THR A 11 -4.71 6.09 1.23
CA THR A 11 -6.10 5.76 1.60
C THR A 11 -6.84 5.09 0.44
N LYS A 12 -6.76 5.65 -0.78
CA LYS A 12 -7.41 5.06 -1.96
C LYS A 12 -6.84 3.69 -2.34
N ALA A 13 -5.53 3.49 -2.20
CA ALA A 13 -4.92 2.19 -2.48
C ALA A 13 -5.44 1.11 -1.50
N VAL A 14 -5.58 1.47 -0.22
CA VAL A 14 -6.13 0.60 0.83
C VAL A 14 -7.62 0.31 0.60
N GLU A 15 -8.42 1.32 0.24
CA GLU A 15 -9.83 1.16 -0.12
C GLU A 15 -10.00 0.25 -1.35
N ASN A 16 -9.23 0.47 -2.41
CA ASN A 16 -9.27 -0.38 -3.59
C ASN A 16 -8.89 -1.84 -3.29
N ALA A 17 -7.90 -2.06 -2.41
CA ALA A 17 -7.49 -3.40 -2.02
C ALA A 17 -8.59 -4.10 -1.20
N ALA A 18 -9.20 -3.39 -0.25
CA ALA A 18 -10.33 -3.90 0.52
C ALA A 18 -11.53 -4.25 -0.37
N ASP A 19 -11.87 -3.39 -1.34
CA ASP A 19 -12.93 -3.64 -2.32
C ASP A 19 -12.63 -4.87 -3.19
N ALA A 20 -11.39 -4.99 -3.69
CA ALA A 20 -10.95 -6.12 -4.51
C ALA A 20 -11.01 -7.46 -3.76
N LEU A 21 -10.73 -7.44 -2.46
CA LEU A 21 -10.80 -8.60 -1.56
C LEU A 21 -12.21 -8.82 -0.98
N SER A 22 -13.13 -7.88 -1.19
CA SER A 22 -14.44 -7.85 -0.53
C SER A 22 -14.37 -7.90 1.00
N VAL A 23 -13.32 -7.31 1.58
CA VAL A 23 -13.10 -7.26 3.04
C VAL A 23 -13.50 -5.88 3.54
N PRO A 24 -14.42 -5.76 4.51
CA PRO A 24 -14.75 -4.47 5.09
C PRO A 24 -13.57 -3.90 5.88
N LEU A 25 -13.25 -2.63 5.65
CA LEU A 25 -12.26 -1.92 6.46
C LEU A 25 -12.76 -1.71 7.89
N PRO A 26 -11.87 -1.64 8.90
CA PRO A 26 -12.26 -1.42 10.29
C PRO A 26 -13.11 -0.15 10.45
N ALA A 27 -14.22 -0.26 11.19
CA ALA A 27 -15.13 0.87 11.40
C ALA A 27 -14.43 2.07 12.06
N ALA A 28 -13.53 1.81 13.00
CA ALA A 28 -12.72 2.83 13.66
C ALA A 28 -11.80 3.59 12.68
N TYR A 29 -11.20 2.87 11.72
CA TYR A 29 -10.42 3.48 10.64
C TYR A 29 -11.29 4.40 9.77
N LEU A 30 -12.45 3.91 9.33
CA LEU A 30 -13.38 4.69 8.50
C LEU A 30 -13.86 5.96 9.20
N GLU A 31 -14.14 5.88 10.50
CA GLU A 31 -14.51 7.04 11.30
C GLU A 31 -13.40 8.10 11.32
N GLN A 32 -12.15 7.70 11.55
CA GLN A 32 -11.01 8.63 11.57
C GLN A 32 -10.74 9.27 10.20
N VAL A 33 -10.88 8.51 9.11
CA VAL A 33 -10.78 9.05 7.74
C VAL A 33 -11.90 10.05 7.47
N ALA A 34 -13.13 9.76 7.90
CA ALA A 34 -14.27 10.67 7.80
C ALA A 34 -14.04 11.96 8.63
N GLN A 35 -13.49 11.86 9.83
CA GLN A 35 -13.10 13.02 10.65
C GLN A 35 -12.03 13.88 9.95
N ALA A 36 -11.02 13.27 9.34
CA ALA A 36 -10.00 13.98 8.57
C ALA A 36 -10.59 14.69 7.34
N GLN A 37 -11.55 14.06 6.66
CA GLN A 37 -12.28 14.66 5.55
C GLN A 37 -13.15 15.83 6.01
N ALA A 38 -13.92 15.67 7.08
CA ALA A 38 -14.74 16.74 7.65
C ALA A 38 -13.89 17.95 8.08
N PHE A 39 -12.70 17.70 8.64
CA PHE A 39 -11.73 18.77 8.95
C PHE A 39 -11.29 19.53 7.69
N ALA A 40 -10.94 18.81 6.62
CA ALA A 40 -10.54 19.42 5.35
C ALA A 40 -11.68 20.24 4.72
N ASP A 41 -12.91 19.73 4.77
CA ASP A 41 -14.10 20.40 4.22
C ASP A 41 -14.45 21.65 5.01
N ALA A 42 -14.39 21.59 6.35
CA ALA A 42 -14.57 22.76 7.20
C ALA A 42 -13.53 23.86 6.90
N ALA A 43 -12.26 23.48 6.73
CA ALA A 43 -11.21 24.42 6.37
C ALA A 43 -11.35 24.99 4.95
N ALA A 44 -11.93 24.22 4.02
CA ALA A 44 -12.20 24.68 2.66
C ALA A 44 -13.28 25.79 2.61
N GLN A 45 -14.10 25.93 3.65
CA GLN A 45 -15.05 27.03 3.80
C GLN A 45 -14.39 28.36 4.20
N ILE A 46 -13.12 28.34 4.64
CA ILE A 46 -12.36 29.55 4.96
C ILE A 46 -11.90 30.19 3.65
N LYS A 47 -12.82 30.92 3.01
CA LYS A 47 -12.58 31.72 1.80
C LYS A 47 -12.89 33.18 2.10
N GLY A 48 -11.98 34.07 1.71
CA GLY A 48 -12.18 35.52 1.77
C GLY A 48 -12.66 36.12 0.43
N SER A 49 -13.03 35.28 -0.54
CA SER A 49 -13.75 35.74 -1.72
C SER A 49 -15.00 36.50 -1.27
N ASP A 50 -15.35 37.54 -2.02
CA ASP A 50 -16.57 38.34 -1.80
C ASP A 50 -16.50 39.36 -0.64
N LEU A 51 -15.34 39.53 0.04
CA LEU A 51 -15.17 40.59 1.05
C LEU A 51 -15.45 41.99 0.46
N HIS A 52 -14.86 42.29 -0.70
CA HIS A 52 -15.04 43.61 -1.33
C HIS A 52 -16.49 43.87 -1.72
N ALA A 53 -17.18 42.87 -2.27
CA ALA A 53 -18.59 42.95 -2.61
C ALA A 53 -19.44 43.20 -1.35
N ALA A 54 -19.21 42.44 -0.28
CA ALA A 54 -19.94 42.61 0.98
C ALA A 54 -19.72 43.99 1.64
N VAL A 55 -18.53 44.57 1.51
CA VAL A 55 -18.25 45.95 1.97
C VAL A 55 -19.03 46.96 1.14
N PHE A 56 -19.04 46.84 -0.19
CA PHE A 56 -19.81 47.74 -1.06
C PHE A 56 -21.32 47.60 -0.82
N ASP A 57 -21.84 46.38 -0.67
CA ASP A 57 -23.25 46.15 -0.34
C ASP A 57 -23.66 46.75 1.02
N ALA A 58 -22.75 46.74 2.01
CA ALA A 58 -22.99 47.39 3.30
C ALA A 58 -23.03 48.92 3.16
N ILE A 59 -22.12 49.50 2.39
CA ILE A 59 -22.07 50.95 2.11
C ILE A 59 -23.32 51.40 1.33
N GLU A 60 -23.68 50.70 0.27
CA GLU A 60 -24.87 51.03 -0.55
C GLU A 60 -26.17 50.96 0.26
N ALA A 61 -26.27 50.00 1.19
CA ALA A 61 -27.41 49.87 2.08
C ALA A 61 -27.37 50.79 3.31
N GLY A 62 -26.35 51.65 3.44
CA GLY A 62 -26.18 52.56 4.58
C GLY A 62 -25.92 51.84 5.92
N ARG A 63 -25.47 50.59 5.90
CA ARG A 63 -25.06 49.83 7.09
C ARG A 63 -23.63 50.19 7.48
N ASP A 64 -23.33 50.21 8.78
CA ASP A 64 -21.96 50.32 9.25
C ASP A 64 -21.20 49.01 9.00
N TYR A 65 -20.32 49.03 8.00
CA TYR A 65 -19.52 47.87 7.63
C TYR A 65 -18.54 47.43 8.73
N TRP A 66 -18.17 48.32 9.68
CA TRP A 66 -17.32 47.94 10.81
C TRP A 66 -18.06 47.05 11.81
N ALA A 67 -19.37 47.24 11.96
CA ALA A 67 -20.22 46.46 12.86
C ALA A 67 -20.88 45.25 12.15
N ASP A 68 -20.88 45.22 10.81
CA ASP A 68 -21.49 44.15 10.02
C ASP A 68 -20.78 42.80 10.25
N LYS A 69 -21.51 41.83 10.81
CA LYS A 69 -20.98 40.50 11.15
C LYS A 69 -20.54 39.70 9.92
N THR A 70 -21.16 39.94 8.77
CA THR A 70 -20.78 39.29 7.51
C THR A 70 -19.45 39.84 7.03
N VAL A 71 -19.27 41.17 7.05
CA VAL A 71 -18.01 41.82 6.71
C VAL A 71 -16.89 41.42 7.67
N GLN A 72 -17.14 41.42 8.99
CA GLN A 72 -16.17 40.95 10.00
C GLN A 72 -15.72 39.50 9.75
N ARG A 73 -16.67 38.59 9.46
CA ARG A 73 -16.36 37.19 9.15
C ARG A 73 -15.55 37.06 7.86
N LEU A 74 -15.93 37.75 6.80
CA LEU A 74 -15.21 37.71 5.52
C LEU A 74 -13.80 38.32 5.63
N ALA A 75 -13.63 39.37 6.43
CA ALA A 75 -12.32 39.97 6.71
C ALA A 75 -11.40 38.98 7.45
N LEU A 76 -11.93 38.30 8.47
CA LEU A 76 -11.21 37.22 9.15
C LEU A 76 -10.85 36.09 8.19
N ASN A 77 -11.80 35.63 7.37
CA ASN A 77 -11.54 34.58 6.38
C ASN A 77 -10.47 34.99 5.37
N GLN A 78 -10.48 36.25 4.90
CA GLN A 78 -9.47 36.78 3.99
C GLN A 78 -8.08 36.83 4.64
N GLN A 79 -8.00 37.22 5.92
CA GLN A 79 -6.76 37.19 6.68
C GLN A 79 -6.26 35.75 6.89
N LEU A 80 -7.13 34.82 7.28
CA LEU A 80 -6.75 33.41 7.42
C LEU A 80 -6.31 32.80 6.08
N ALA A 81 -7.01 33.13 5.00
CA ALA A 81 -6.66 32.70 3.65
C ALA A 81 -5.29 33.26 3.20
N SER A 82 -4.99 34.54 3.49
CA SER A 82 -3.69 35.14 3.16
C SER A 82 -2.53 34.51 3.95
N HIS A 83 -2.81 33.92 5.12
CA HIS A 83 -1.86 33.13 5.90
C HIS A 83 -1.80 31.64 5.49
N ASN A 84 -2.26 31.27 4.29
CA ASN A 84 -2.21 29.91 3.76
C ASN A 84 -2.88 28.85 4.65
N ILE A 85 -3.93 29.23 5.41
CA ILE A 85 -4.63 28.30 6.31
C ILE A 85 -5.14 27.06 5.56
N SER A 86 -5.55 27.20 4.30
CA SER A 86 -6.03 26.09 3.48
C SER A 86 -4.93 25.07 3.16
N ILE A 87 -3.67 25.52 3.02
CA ILE A 87 -2.52 24.62 2.81
C ILE A 87 -2.25 23.87 4.13
N ASN A 88 -2.15 24.60 5.24
CA ASN A 88 -1.91 24.00 6.57
C ASN A 88 -3.02 23.02 6.96
N ALA A 89 -4.28 23.33 6.63
CA ALA A 89 -5.40 22.45 6.88
C ALA A 89 -5.35 21.18 6.02
N ARG A 90 -4.97 21.28 4.74
CA ARG A 90 -4.74 20.10 3.90
C ARG A 90 -3.63 19.22 4.46
N THR A 91 -2.50 19.83 4.85
CA THR A 91 -1.39 19.10 5.50
C THR A 91 -1.86 18.41 6.79
N ARG A 92 -2.65 19.09 7.62
CA ARG A 92 -3.20 18.50 8.84
C ARG A 92 -4.18 17.36 8.55
N ALA A 93 -5.07 17.51 7.56
CA ALA A 93 -5.97 16.44 7.14
C ALA A 93 -5.19 15.22 6.64
N ASP A 94 -4.13 15.42 5.85
CA ASP A 94 -3.28 14.33 5.38
C ASP A 94 -2.51 13.66 6.53
N GLN A 95 -2.06 14.42 7.54
CA GLN A 95 -1.47 13.85 8.75
C GLN A 95 -2.48 13.00 9.55
N LEU A 96 -3.74 13.44 9.65
CA LEU A 96 -4.79 12.68 10.32
C LEU A 96 -5.09 11.36 9.58
N ARG A 97 -5.16 11.39 8.23
CA ARG A 97 -5.32 10.17 7.42
C ARG A 97 -4.12 9.23 7.56
N ALA A 98 -2.91 9.76 7.48
CA ALA A 98 -1.68 8.97 7.64
C ALA A 98 -1.65 8.30 9.01
N ARG A 99 -2.04 9.01 10.07
CA ARG A 99 -2.15 8.43 11.40
C ARG A 99 -3.20 7.32 11.45
N ALA A 100 -4.39 7.53 10.90
CA ALA A 100 -5.45 6.52 10.88
C ALA A 100 -5.00 5.24 10.16
N LEU A 101 -4.30 5.38 9.03
CA LEU A 101 -3.71 4.25 8.30
C LEU A 101 -2.67 3.51 9.14
N ALA A 102 -1.78 4.23 9.83
CA ALA A 102 -0.75 3.62 10.67
C ALA A 102 -1.34 2.92 11.90
N ASP A 103 -2.30 3.56 12.58
CA ASP A 103 -2.92 3.07 13.82
C ASP A 103 -3.76 1.80 13.58
N HIS A 104 -4.22 1.55 12.35
CA HIS A 104 -5.04 0.40 11.96
C HIS A 104 -4.39 -0.51 10.90
N ALA A 105 -3.10 -0.33 10.60
CA ALA A 105 -2.45 -1.06 9.52
C ALA A 105 -2.49 -2.58 9.71
N ASP A 106 -2.16 -3.05 10.91
CA ASP A 106 -2.11 -4.47 11.22
C ASP A 106 -3.52 -5.08 11.22
N ASP A 107 -4.53 -4.42 11.82
CA ASP A 107 -5.93 -4.87 11.76
C ASP A 107 -6.44 -5.04 10.32
N ILE A 108 -6.05 -4.13 9.42
CA ILE A 108 -6.41 -4.17 7.99
C ILE A 108 -5.71 -5.36 7.30
N LEU A 109 -4.41 -5.54 7.56
CA LEU A 109 -3.61 -6.60 6.94
C LEU A 109 -4.03 -7.99 7.42
N GLU A 110 -4.38 -8.15 8.70
CA GLU A 110 -4.93 -9.39 9.25
C GLU A 110 -6.25 -9.76 8.54
N GLY A 111 -7.16 -8.81 8.40
CA GLY A 111 -8.41 -9.05 7.67
C GLY A 111 -8.21 -9.39 6.19
N TRP A 112 -7.15 -8.88 5.56
CA TRP A 112 -6.80 -9.24 4.18
C TRP A 112 -6.12 -10.62 4.09
N ALA A 113 -5.28 -10.98 5.06
CA ALA A 113 -4.62 -12.28 5.10
C ALA A 113 -5.66 -13.41 5.11
N ASP A 114 -6.65 -13.35 6.00
CA ASP A 114 -7.74 -14.33 6.09
C ASP A 114 -8.51 -14.47 4.77
N ALA A 115 -8.74 -13.36 4.06
CA ALA A 115 -9.46 -13.36 2.78
C ALA A 115 -8.62 -13.90 1.61
N LEU A 116 -7.29 -13.91 1.75
CA LEU A 116 -6.37 -14.40 0.73
C LEU A 116 -6.12 -15.90 0.81
N ASP A 117 -6.45 -16.58 1.92
CA ASP A 117 -6.23 -18.02 2.07
C ASP A 117 -6.82 -18.85 0.91
N PRO A 118 -8.09 -18.67 0.49
CA PRO A 118 -8.64 -19.40 -0.65
C PRO A 118 -7.95 -19.04 -1.99
N HIS A 119 -7.38 -17.85 -2.08
CA HIS A 119 -6.63 -17.41 -3.25
C HIS A 119 -5.21 -18.00 -3.29
N ALA A 120 -4.56 -18.17 -2.13
CA ALA A 120 -3.32 -18.92 -2.02
C ALA A 120 -3.49 -20.37 -2.47
N ASP A 121 -4.54 -21.04 -1.99
CA ASP A 121 -4.90 -22.40 -2.39
C ASP A 121 -5.15 -22.51 -3.90
N ALA A 122 -5.86 -21.54 -4.49
CA ALA A 122 -6.13 -21.52 -5.93
C ALA A 122 -4.84 -21.36 -6.76
N LEU A 123 -3.90 -20.53 -6.30
CA LEU A 123 -2.58 -20.38 -6.96
C LEU A 123 -1.76 -21.65 -6.83
N ALA A 124 -1.69 -22.26 -5.65
CA ALA A 124 -0.98 -23.51 -5.43
C ALA A 124 -1.55 -24.65 -6.30
N ALA A 125 -2.88 -24.82 -6.31
CA ALA A 125 -3.54 -25.84 -7.11
C ALA A 125 -3.33 -25.64 -8.62
N ALA A 126 -3.32 -24.39 -9.10
CA ALA A 126 -3.03 -24.10 -10.50
C ALA A 126 -1.55 -24.30 -10.86
N ALA A 127 -0.63 -23.98 -9.95
CA ALA A 127 0.79 -24.23 -10.12
C ALA A 127 1.10 -25.73 -10.22
N GLU A 128 0.40 -26.57 -9.46
CA GLU A 128 0.50 -28.02 -9.54
C GLU A 128 -0.12 -28.57 -10.84
N ALA A 129 -1.35 -28.14 -11.15
CA ALA A 129 -2.10 -28.68 -12.29
C ALA A 129 -1.54 -28.23 -13.65
N VAL A 130 -1.04 -27.00 -13.73
CA VAL A 130 -0.59 -26.38 -15.00
C VAL A 130 0.70 -25.57 -14.81
N PRO A 131 1.83 -26.23 -14.48
CA PRO A 131 3.05 -25.54 -14.03
C PRO A 131 3.70 -24.63 -15.09
N ASN A 132 3.39 -24.79 -16.37
CA ASN A 132 4.00 -24.05 -17.47
C ASN A 132 3.09 -22.96 -18.07
N ILE A 133 1.93 -22.69 -17.46
CA ILE A 133 1.01 -21.69 -17.99
C ILE A 133 1.48 -20.27 -17.67
N ASP A 134 1.48 -19.42 -18.69
CA ASP A 134 1.66 -17.98 -18.49
C ASP A 134 0.30 -17.35 -18.18
N LEU A 135 0.12 -16.87 -16.93
CA LEU A 135 -1.11 -16.18 -16.52
C LEU A 135 -1.38 -14.88 -17.29
N ARG A 136 -0.39 -14.37 -18.05
CA ARG A 136 -0.55 -13.22 -18.95
C ARG A 136 -1.18 -13.59 -20.29
N GLN A 137 -1.17 -14.88 -20.67
CA GLN A 137 -1.57 -15.35 -22.01
C GLN A 137 -2.81 -16.24 -21.96
N GLY A 138 -3.98 -15.63 -21.71
CA GLY A 138 -5.25 -16.36 -21.60
C GLY A 138 -5.68 -17.15 -22.85
N HIS A 139 -5.16 -16.81 -24.03
CA HIS A 139 -5.47 -17.56 -25.26
C HIS A 139 -4.86 -18.96 -25.25
N GLU A 140 -3.66 -19.14 -24.68
CA GLU A 140 -3.02 -20.46 -24.57
C GLU A 140 -3.79 -21.37 -23.60
N ALA A 141 -4.38 -20.82 -22.54
CA ALA A 141 -5.22 -21.59 -21.62
C ALA A 141 -6.44 -22.22 -22.33
N ALA A 142 -7.08 -21.47 -23.23
CA ALA A 142 -8.30 -21.89 -23.92
C ALA A 142 -8.06 -23.06 -24.90
N THR A 143 -6.85 -23.17 -25.47
CA THR A 143 -6.52 -24.23 -26.44
C THR A 143 -6.19 -25.56 -25.78
N HIS A 144 -5.84 -25.57 -24.49
CA HIS A 144 -5.45 -26.78 -23.74
C HIS A 144 -6.62 -27.49 -23.05
N GLY A 145 -7.85 -26.99 -23.23
CA GLY A 145 -9.09 -27.62 -22.75
C GLY A 145 -9.72 -26.95 -21.54
N GLY A 146 -10.96 -27.37 -21.22
CA GLY A 146 -11.80 -26.70 -20.23
C GLY A 146 -11.25 -26.72 -18.80
N ASP A 147 -10.56 -27.78 -18.39
CA ASP A 147 -10.02 -27.87 -17.02
C ASP A 147 -8.78 -27.01 -16.83
N VAL A 148 -7.90 -26.92 -17.83
CA VAL A 148 -6.77 -25.97 -17.85
C VAL A 148 -7.27 -24.53 -17.79
N LEU A 149 -8.32 -24.20 -18.56
CA LEU A 149 -8.94 -22.89 -18.53
C LEU A 149 -9.53 -22.53 -17.15
N LYS A 150 -10.11 -23.49 -16.42
CA LYS A 150 -10.61 -23.27 -15.05
C LYS A 150 -9.48 -22.95 -14.08
N HIS A 151 -8.40 -23.74 -14.08
CA HIS A 151 -7.23 -23.47 -13.22
C HIS A 151 -6.59 -22.13 -13.56
N TRP A 152 -6.47 -21.79 -14.84
CA TRP A 152 -5.96 -20.50 -15.29
C TRP A 152 -6.85 -19.34 -14.80
N ALA A 153 -8.16 -19.44 -14.96
CA ALA A 153 -9.09 -18.38 -14.55
C ALA A 153 -9.06 -18.17 -13.03
N ALA A 154 -9.09 -19.26 -12.25
CA ALA A 154 -8.98 -19.20 -10.79
C ALA A 154 -7.66 -18.57 -10.34
N ALA A 155 -6.54 -18.99 -10.92
CA ALA A 155 -5.22 -18.43 -10.64
C ALA A 155 -5.11 -16.96 -11.02
N ARG A 156 -5.73 -16.55 -12.14
CA ARG A 156 -5.73 -15.15 -12.58
C ARG A 156 -6.48 -14.26 -11.60
N THR A 157 -7.68 -14.68 -11.17
CA THR A 157 -8.45 -13.98 -10.13
C THR A 157 -7.67 -13.91 -8.82
N ALA A 158 -7.06 -15.01 -8.39
CA ALA A 158 -6.27 -15.06 -7.18
C ALA A 158 -5.02 -14.15 -7.26
N LEU A 159 -4.31 -14.15 -8.39
CA LEU A 159 -3.15 -13.28 -8.60
C LEU A 159 -3.56 -11.80 -8.56
N ASP A 160 -4.70 -11.44 -9.14
CA ASP A 160 -5.20 -10.06 -9.08
C ASP A 160 -5.58 -9.66 -7.65
N ALA A 161 -6.17 -10.55 -6.86
CA ALA A 161 -6.41 -10.33 -5.43
C ALA A 161 -5.11 -10.07 -4.65
N TRP A 162 -4.11 -10.95 -4.81
CA TRP A 162 -2.79 -10.81 -4.18
C TRP A 162 -2.05 -9.53 -4.61
N ASN A 163 -2.13 -9.16 -5.89
CA ASN A 163 -1.52 -7.91 -6.37
C ASN A 163 -2.17 -6.68 -5.75
N ASN A 164 -3.50 -6.65 -5.62
CA ASN A 164 -4.20 -5.55 -4.96
C ASN A 164 -3.81 -5.46 -3.47
N ALA A 165 -3.77 -6.60 -2.77
CA ALA A 165 -3.32 -6.67 -1.38
C ALA A 165 -1.88 -6.17 -1.22
N HIS A 166 -0.97 -6.56 -2.12
CA HIS A 166 0.43 -6.14 -2.09
C HIS A 166 0.59 -4.63 -2.31
N GLN A 167 -0.20 -4.03 -3.21
CA GLN A 167 -0.21 -2.58 -3.40
C GLN A 167 -0.77 -1.84 -2.17
N GLY A 168 -1.81 -2.39 -1.54
CA GLY A 168 -2.33 -1.90 -0.26
C GLY A 168 -1.30 -1.98 0.85
N PHE A 169 -0.56 -3.09 0.95
CA PHE A 169 0.55 -3.28 1.88
C PHE A 169 1.63 -2.21 1.67
N TYR A 170 2.05 -1.94 0.43
CA TYR A 170 3.01 -0.86 0.14
C TYR A 170 2.51 0.52 0.56
N ALA A 171 1.21 0.79 0.44
CA ALA A 171 0.64 2.03 0.91
C ALA A 171 0.71 2.15 2.44
N LEU A 172 0.40 1.09 3.18
CA LEU A 172 0.49 1.04 4.64
C LEU A 172 1.95 1.16 5.11
N ALA A 173 2.87 0.40 4.52
CA ALA A 173 4.29 0.45 4.82
C ALA A 173 4.88 1.86 4.57
N ALA A 174 4.52 2.51 3.46
CA ALA A 174 4.97 3.85 3.14
C ALA A 174 4.50 4.88 4.19
N VAL A 175 3.27 4.77 4.66
CA VAL A 175 2.71 5.65 5.70
C VAL A 175 3.35 5.40 7.06
N ALA A 176 3.66 4.15 7.38
CA ALA A 176 4.40 3.78 8.59
C ALA A 176 5.90 4.11 8.52
N GLY A 177 6.40 4.60 7.38
CA GLY A 177 7.82 4.91 7.18
C GLY A 177 8.71 3.66 7.04
N ILE A 178 8.13 2.51 6.72
CA ILE A 178 8.82 1.23 6.55
C ILE A 178 9.32 1.12 5.11
N SER A 179 10.62 0.85 4.95
CA SER A 179 11.20 0.63 3.62
C SER A 179 10.99 -0.80 3.17
N VAL A 180 10.38 -0.97 2.00
CA VAL A 180 10.15 -2.27 1.34
C VAL A 180 11.17 -2.57 0.23
N LYS A 181 12.18 -1.71 0.08
CA LYS A 181 13.14 -1.81 -1.02
C LYS A 181 13.90 -3.13 -0.95
N ASN A 182 13.95 -3.84 -2.08
CA ASN A 182 14.62 -5.15 -2.25
C ASN A 182 14.10 -6.28 -1.34
N THR A 183 13.00 -6.07 -0.61
CA THR A 183 12.44 -7.02 0.36
C THR A 183 10.92 -7.14 0.24
N GLY A 184 10.28 -6.46 -0.71
CA GLY A 184 8.82 -6.43 -0.86
C GLY A 184 8.17 -7.82 -0.97
N HIS A 185 8.84 -8.79 -1.60
CA HIS A 185 8.35 -10.17 -1.68
C HIS A 185 8.18 -10.85 -0.31
N LEU A 186 8.88 -10.40 0.74
CA LEU A 186 8.72 -10.90 2.11
C LEU A 186 7.37 -10.52 2.73
N ALA A 187 6.65 -9.56 2.14
CA ALA A 187 5.26 -9.28 2.50
C ALA A 187 4.33 -10.42 2.06
N LEU A 188 4.73 -11.23 1.07
CA LEU A 188 3.90 -12.28 0.46
C LEU A 188 4.21 -13.68 0.99
N THR A 189 5.35 -13.89 1.64
CA THR A 189 5.79 -15.21 2.09
C THR A 189 6.64 -15.14 3.35
N PRO A 190 6.54 -16.12 4.27
CA PRO A 190 7.44 -16.28 5.40
C PRO A 190 8.74 -17.02 5.04
N ALA A 191 8.92 -17.42 3.78
CA ALA A 191 10.05 -18.23 3.31
C ALA A 191 11.41 -17.60 3.69
N ARG A 192 12.35 -18.48 4.06
CA ARG A 192 13.71 -18.05 4.40
C ARG A 192 14.51 -17.74 3.14
N ARG A 193 15.61 -17.00 3.30
CA ARG A 193 16.49 -16.62 2.18
C ARG A 193 16.94 -17.83 1.32
N ALA A 194 17.34 -18.91 1.96
CA ALA A 194 17.78 -20.13 1.27
C ALA A 194 16.68 -20.80 0.43
N GLU A 195 15.41 -20.61 0.80
CA GLU A 195 14.25 -21.17 0.11
C GLU A 195 13.79 -20.28 -1.07
N LEU A 196 14.17 -19.00 -1.07
CA LEU A 196 13.74 -18.01 -2.06
C LEU A 196 14.53 -18.06 -3.37
N GLU A 197 15.73 -18.67 -3.40
CA GLU A 197 16.58 -18.70 -4.60
C GLU A 197 15.88 -19.21 -5.87
N PRO A 198 15.06 -20.30 -5.83
CA PRO A 198 14.33 -20.74 -7.02
C PRO A 198 13.35 -19.69 -7.55
N ALA A 199 12.65 -18.98 -6.66
CA ALA A 199 11.70 -17.93 -7.01
C ALA A 199 12.43 -16.70 -7.56
N GLU A 200 13.54 -16.28 -6.94
CA GLU A 200 14.36 -15.17 -7.43
C GLU A 200 14.96 -15.47 -8.81
N SER A 201 15.44 -16.70 -9.04
CA SER A 201 15.95 -17.13 -10.35
C SER A 201 14.85 -17.12 -11.40
N MET A 202 13.67 -17.68 -11.08
CA MET A 202 12.54 -17.69 -12.01
C MET A 202 12.08 -16.28 -12.39
N ALA A 203 11.99 -15.37 -11.42
CA ALA A 203 11.64 -13.98 -11.65
C ALA A 203 12.69 -13.26 -12.52
N ARG A 204 13.98 -13.52 -12.26
CA ARG A 204 15.10 -12.97 -13.05
C ARG A 204 15.04 -13.44 -14.51
N ASP A 205 14.82 -14.72 -14.75
CA ASP A 205 14.71 -15.29 -16.10
C ASP A 205 13.48 -14.76 -16.84
N GLY A 206 12.36 -14.60 -16.11
CA GLY A 206 11.13 -13.99 -16.60
C GLY A 206 11.14 -12.45 -16.71
N ARG A 207 12.24 -11.80 -16.28
CA ARG A 207 12.41 -10.34 -16.19
C ARG A 207 11.24 -9.66 -15.45
N CYS A 208 10.81 -10.25 -14.35
CA CYS A 208 9.76 -9.73 -13.49
C CYS A 208 10.21 -9.69 -12.03
N GLU A 209 9.38 -9.10 -11.17
CA GLU A 209 9.56 -9.20 -9.72
C GLU A 209 9.04 -10.55 -9.22
N VAL A 210 9.46 -10.94 -8.00
CA VAL A 210 8.91 -12.10 -7.31
C VAL A 210 7.50 -11.73 -6.83
N ASP A 211 6.49 -12.25 -7.52
CA ASP A 211 5.07 -12.08 -7.18
C ASP A 211 4.47 -13.38 -6.60
N ALA A 212 3.19 -13.32 -6.21
CA ALA A 212 2.50 -14.47 -5.61
C ALA A 212 2.45 -15.70 -6.55
N TRP A 213 2.43 -15.48 -7.87
CA TRP A 213 2.42 -16.59 -8.82
C TRP A 213 3.79 -17.27 -8.94
N VAL A 214 4.87 -16.48 -8.97
CA VAL A 214 6.24 -17.01 -8.93
C VAL A 214 6.46 -17.84 -7.66
N LEU A 215 6.03 -17.32 -6.50
CA LEU A 215 6.14 -18.03 -5.22
C LEU A 215 5.33 -19.34 -5.23
N ALA A 216 4.08 -19.32 -5.70
CA ALA A 216 3.25 -20.52 -5.81
C ALA A 216 3.87 -21.59 -6.75
N ARG A 217 4.43 -21.19 -7.89
CA ARG A 217 5.12 -22.11 -8.83
C ARG A 217 6.38 -22.75 -8.23
N CYS A 218 7.01 -22.08 -7.27
CA CYS A 218 8.13 -22.62 -6.51
C CYS A 218 7.70 -23.44 -5.28
N GLY A 219 6.39 -23.59 -5.04
CA GLY A 219 5.86 -24.31 -3.88
C GLY A 219 6.12 -23.57 -2.56
N LEU A 220 6.33 -22.25 -2.60
CA LEU A 220 6.54 -21.45 -1.40
C LEU A 220 5.19 -21.02 -0.79
N PRO A 221 5.07 -21.01 0.55
CA PRO A 221 3.84 -20.60 1.22
C PRO A 221 3.53 -19.12 0.93
N LEU A 222 2.26 -18.84 0.66
CA LEU A 222 1.75 -17.49 0.46
C LEU A 222 1.01 -17.06 1.73
N GLU A 223 1.61 -16.11 2.46
CA GLU A 223 1.02 -15.56 3.68
C GLU A 223 1.31 -14.06 3.74
N LEU A 224 0.26 -13.25 3.66
CA LEU A 224 0.37 -11.80 3.71
C LEU A 224 0.83 -11.40 5.12
N ALA A 225 1.95 -10.69 5.21
CA ALA A 225 2.47 -10.21 6.48
C ALA A 225 1.69 -8.98 6.99
N THR A 226 1.50 -8.90 8.30
CA THR A 226 1.34 -7.61 8.99
C THR A 226 2.61 -6.75 8.87
N LEU A 227 2.57 -5.47 9.25
CA LEU A 227 3.77 -4.63 9.20
C LEU A 227 4.85 -5.12 10.18
N GLY A 228 4.43 -5.53 11.38
CA GLY A 228 5.34 -6.09 12.39
C GLY A 228 5.99 -7.40 11.96
N GLU A 229 5.22 -8.29 11.33
CA GLU A 229 5.75 -9.54 10.77
C GLU A 229 6.69 -9.27 9.61
N PHE A 230 6.35 -8.37 8.70
CA PHE A 230 7.21 -7.99 7.58
C PHE A 230 8.57 -7.49 8.08
N MET A 231 8.59 -6.61 9.08
CA MET A 231 9.82 -6.13 9.68
C MET A 231 10.65 -7.27 10.27
N SER A 232 9.99 -8.24 10.92
CA SER A 232 10.64 -9.42 11.47
C SER A 232 11.21 -10.33 10.38
N ARG A 233 10.44 -10.59 9.31
CA ARG A 233 10.87 -11.35 8.12
C ARG A 233 12.06 -10.66 7.43
N ALA A 234 12.02 -9.34 7.26
CA ALA A 234 13.09 -8.56 6.65
C ALA A 234 14.36 -8.53 7.51
N ALA A 235 14.24 -8.39 8.83
CA ALA A 235 15.38 -8.48 9.74
C ALA A 235 16.05 -9.86 9.65
N GLN A 236 15.23 -10.91 9.64
CA GLN A 236 15.72 -12.28 9.51
C GLN A 236 16.40 -12.54 8.16
N PHE A 237 15.80 -12.08 7.06
CA PHE A 237 16.40 -12.21 5.72
C PHE A 237 17.77 -11.54 5.63
N ASN A 238 17.92 -10.35 6.24
CA ASN A 238 19.21 -9.67 6.30
C ASN A 238 20.22 -10.41 7.18
N ALA A 239 19.79 -10.97 8.32
CA ALA A 239 20.65 -11.78 9.18
C ALA A 239 21.15 -13.05 8.45
N ASP A 240 20.28 -13.70 7.68
CA ASP A 240 20.63 -14.88 6.86
C ASP A 240 21.68 -14.49 5.80
N ARG A 241 21.49 -13.35 5.11
CA ARG A 241 22.46 -12.82 4.14
C ARG A 241 23.83 -12.58 4.77
N GLU A 242 23.87 -11.91 5.91
CA GLU A 242 25.13 -11.63 6.60
C GLU A 242 25.82 -12.90 7.09
N ALA A 243 25.06 -13.93 7.48
CA ALA A 243 25.63 -15.23 7.85
C ALA A 243 26.27 -15.94 6.66
N GLU A 244 25.62 -15.92 5.49
CA GLU A 244 26.18 -16.46 4.24
C GLU A 244 27.44 -15.72 3.81
N ASP A 245 27.43 -14.39 3.84
CA ASP A 245 28.58 -13.56 3.45
C ASP A 245 29.79 -13.87 4.35
N ARG A 246 29.58 -13.98 5.67
CA ARG A 246 30.63 -14.38 6.62
C ARG A 246 31.16 -15.79 6.35
N ALA A 247 30.28 -16.75 6.06
CA ALA A 247 30.69 -18.11 5.74
C ALA A 247 31.49 -18.19 4.42
N ALA A 248 31.08 -17.44 3.40
CA ALA A 248 31.78 -17.35 2.12
C ALA A 248 33.18 -16.72 2.27
N GLU A 249 33.31 -15.69 3.10
CA GLU A 249 34.59 -15.06 3.40
C GLU A 249 35.53 -16.01 4.14
N GLN A 250 35.05 -16.73 5.15
CA GLN A 250 35.83 -17.75 5.87
C GLN A 250 36.33 -18.85 4.92
N GLN A 251 35.46 -19.39 4.06
CA GLN A 251 35.84 -20.38 3.06
C GLN A 251 36.85 -19.86 2.04
N ARG A 252 36.79 -18.56 1.71
CA ARG A 252 37.77 -17.92 0.82
C ARG A 252 39.14 -17.82 1.51
N MET A 253 39.16 -17.42 2.78
CA MET A 253 40.40 -17.33 3.58
C MET A 253 41.05 -18.70 3.78
N GLU A 254 40.28 -19.74 4.06
CA GLU A 254 40.77 -21.12 4.17
C GLU A 254 41.35 -21.64 2.85
N ARG A 255 40.71 -21.34 1.71
CA ARG A 255 41.21 -21.70 0.39
C ARG A 255 42.54 -21.02 0.07
N VAL A 256 42.68 -19.74 0.44
CA VAL A 256 43.95 -19.01 0.28
C VAL A 256 45.01 -19.63 1.19
N GLN A 257 44.72 -19.87 2.48
CA GLN A 257 45.69 -20.48 3.40
C GLN A 257 46.14 -21.88 2.97
N LYS A 258 45.27 -22.69 2.35
CA LYS A 258 45.62 -24.02 1.83
C LYS A 258 46.38 -23.98 0.49
N SER A 259 46.45 -22.83 -0.19
CA SER A 259 47.17 -22.69 -1.45
C SER A 259 48.59 -22.13 -1.30
N TRP A 260 49.03 -21.81 -0.08
CA TRP A 260 50.40 -21.41 0.28
C TRP A 260 51.11 -22.56 0.98
#